data_AF-A0AA35UBM3-F1
#
_entry.id   AF-A0AA35UBM3-F1
#
_cell.length_a   1.000
_cell.length_b   1.000
_cell.length_c   1.000
_cell.angle_alpha   90.00
_cell.angle_beta   90.00
_cell.angle_gamma   90.00
#
_symmetry.space_group_name_H-M   'P 1'
#
loop_
_entity.id
_entity.type
_entity.pdbx_description
1 polymer ?
#
loop_
_entity_poly.entity_id
_entity_poly.type
_entity_poly.pdbx_seq_one_letter_code
_entity_poly.pdbx_strand_id
1 'polypeptide(L)'
;MNQDELLARLNGFEWNDFECKRAQRGVPEDAYKTVSAFANTAGGWLVFGVSERDGELEITGVEEPDKVQNDFLAALRGGQKLNRVIAVEPRKFEIDGKHIFAFHVPESSRADKPVYLKGDPRQSYIRRGAGDEQCTPSELERFLRDAAQDRYDGTALPDIPVDRCFDLETVEWYQAQFARRNPEHPEIADPIEFLLNWNFIVEQSGSMLPTRAGVLLFGDGRYVRQILPRPVLDYQRIDTPFDQWSADQRWHDRYVFEKNIFQTWQGLVARYMRIAEHPFSLDPATLRRNDDPPDYVAFREAAINLLIHQDYGDHGRKASIRLFADRTIFWNPGDAFATEAELLDPTEKEVRNPTIVKAFRRIGLSDQAGTGIRAIFRNWHDLGRVPPKLKNDKARKEFELVLINRPLVTEAMQRFRQAIGVNLTREQADVLALGLGRSAGERISLTDIRGLGVSTTQQAKQIADFLVRQQLLQPVSETLFEVRDALRQRFARATEQVTPQVTPHVTPQVTPQVTPQVLALLMKATGEMARQELMDALGLKDRKHFGDAYLQPALEAGLLEMTIPDKPQSSKQRYRLTEQGRAVLKKDEA
;
A
#
# COMPACT_ATOMS: atom_id res chain seq x y z
N MET A 1 15.11 20.39 -12.74
CA MET A 1 14.50 21.71 -12.53
C MET A 1 14.88 22.66 -13.65
N ASN A 2 13.93 23.10 -14.48
CA ASN A 2 14.14 24.21 -15.44
C ASN A 2 13.86 25.58 -14.77
N GLN A 3 13.94 26.68 -15.54
CA GLN A 3 13.76 28.03 -14.99
C GLN A 3 12.32 28.28 -14.51
N ASP A 4 11.33 27.84 -15.26
CA ASP A 4 9.91 28.01 -14.90
C ASP A 4 9.57 27.22 -13.63
N GLU A 5 10.11 26.01 -13.50
CA GLU A 5 9.97 25.20 -12.28
C GLU A 5 10.63 25.85 -11.07
N LEU A 6 11.80 26.47 -11.25
CA LEU A 6 12.45 27.23 -10.19
C LEU A 6 11.56 28.39 -9.74
N LEU A 7 11.09 29.23 -10.67
CA LEU A 7 10.20 30.35 -10.35
C LEU A 7 8.91 29.88 -9.66
N ALA A 8 8.33 28.77 -10.11
CA ALA A 8 7.15 28.18 -9.47
C ALA A 8 7.44 27.71 -8.03
N ARG A 9 8.62 27.11 -7.77
CA ARG A 9 9.03 26.71 -6.42
C ARG A 9 9.35 27.91 -5.51
N LEU A 10 9.89 29.00 -6.06
CA LEU A 10 10.14 30.24 -5.31
C LEU A 10 8.85 30.95 -4.86
N ASN A 11 7.74 30.76 -5.59
CA ASN A 11 6.41 31.20 -5.14
C ASN A 11 5.79 30.28 -4.06
N GLY A 12 6.47 29.19 -3.70
CA GLY A 12 6.07 28.28 -2.64
C GLY A 12 6.89 28.50 -1.36
N PHE A 13 7.08 27.43 -0.61
CA PHE A 13 7.86 27.42 0.63
C PHE A 13 8.92 26.32 0.57
N GLU A 14 9.97 26.46 1.37
CA GLU A 14 10.94 25.39 1.59
C GLU A 14 10.28 24.17 2.24
N TRP A 15 10.74 22.98 1.87
CA TRP A 15 10.21 21.72 2.41
C TRP A 15 11.23 20.59 2.27
N ASN A 16 10.75 19.35 2.19
CA ASN A 16 11.56 18.14 2.22
C ASN A 16 12.58 18.01 1.07
N ASP A 17 12.36 18.63 -0.09
CA ASP A 17 13.20 18.46 -1.28
C ASP A 17 13.70 19.79 -1.88
N PHE A 18 13.55 20.91 -1.14
CA PHE A 18 13.90 22.24 -1.62
C PHE A 18 14.37 23.13 -0.46
N GLU A 19 15.57 23.69 -0.62
CA GLU A 19 16.20 24.62 0.32
C GLU A 19 16.85 25.77 -0.47
N CYS A 20 16.70 27.00 0.00
CA CYS A 20 17.33 28.20 -0.53
C CYS A 20 18.38 28.74 0.44
N LYS A 21 19.50 29.23 -0.10
CA LYS A 21 20.57 29.89 0.66
C LYS A 21 21.02 31.14 -0.08
N ARG A 22 21.30 32.21 0.68
CA ARG A 22 21.72 33.50 0.12
C ARG A 22 23.02 33.41 -0.68
N ALA A 23 24.05 32.77 -0.11
CA ALA A 23 25.32 32.42 -0.79
C ALA A 23 25.95 33.51 -1.69
N GLN A 24 25.90 34.79 -1.28
CA GLN A 24 26.29 35.92 -2.15
C GLN A 24 27.77 35.95 -2.58
N ARG A 25 28.71 35.74 -1.65
CA ARG A 25 30.17 35.85 -1.90
C ARG A 25 30.98 34.61 -1.48
N GLY A 26 30.29 33.60 -0.97
CA GLY A 26 30.88 32.39 -0.44
C GLY A 26 29.79 31.39 -0.09
N VAL A 27 30.18 30.12 0.00
CA VAL A 27 29.28 29.03 0.38
C VAL A 27 28.96 29.12 1.87
N PRO A 28 27.68 29.23 2.27
CA PRO A 28 27.29 29.22 3.68
C PRO A 28 27.67 27.90 4.37
N GLU A 29 28.14 27.95 5.62
CA GLU A 29 28.55 26.74 6.36
C GLU A 29 27.40 25.76 6.61
N ASP A 30 26.18 26.27 6.75
CA ASP A 30 24.95 25.49 6.93
C ASP A 30 24.49 24.80 5.63
N ALA A 31 24.93 25.25 4.46
CA ALA A 31 24.66 24.57 3.18
C ALA A 31 25.14 23.11 3.20
N TYR A 32 26.25 22.82 3.89
CA TYR A 32 26.77 21.45 4.02
C TYR A 32 25.92 20.57 4.96
N LYS A 33 25.19 21.17 5.91
CA LYS A 33 24.19 20.44 6.72
C LYS A 33 23.03 20.01 5.83
N THR A 34 22.57 20.89 4.95
CA THR A 34 21.54 20.57 3.96
C THR A 34 22.00 19.47 3.00
N VAL A 35 23.27 19.50 2.55
CA VAL A 35 23.82 18.40 1.73
C VAL A 35 23.80 17.07 2.49
N SER A 36 24.22 17.04 3.75
CA SER A 36 24.12 15.85 4.60
C SER A 36 22.66 15.40 4.77
N ALA A 37 21.74 16.32 5.03
CA ALA A 37 20.32 16.07 5.23
C ALA A 37 19.64 15.46 4.00
N PHE A 38 19.84 16.06 2.82
CA PHE A 38 19.32 15.54 1.56
C PHE A 38 19.92 14.19 1.21
N ALA A 39 21.25 14.04 1.33
CA ALA A 39 21.92 12.78 1.02
C ALA A 39 21.49 11.63 1.96
N ASN A 40 21.17 11.92 3.21
CA ASN A 40 20.69 10.93 4.17
C ASN A 40 19.19 10.59 4.01
N THR A 41 18.41 11.47 3.37
CA THR A 41 16.96 11.31 3.18
C THR A 41 16.63 11.03 1.71
N ALA A 42 15.74 11.79 1.08
CA ALA A 42 15.20 11.53 -0.26
C ALA A 42 15.88 12.35 -1.38
N GLY A 43 17.01 13.00 -1.09
CA GLY A 43 17.60 14.00 -1.96
C GLY A 43 16.82 15.33 -1.97
N GLY A 44 17.28 16.27 -2.79
CA GLY A 44 16.62 17.58 -2.91
C GLY A 44 17.45 18.61 -3.69
N TRP A 45 16.84 19.76 -3.93
CA TRP A 45 17.47 20.91 -4.58
C TRP A 45 17.93 21.92 -3.53
N LEU A 46 19.24 22.24 -3.57
CA LEU A 46 19.83 23.33 -2.83
C LEU A 46 20.08 24.51 -3.78
N VAL A 47 19.42 25.63 -3.54
CA VAL A 47 19.43 26.81 -4.43
C VAL A 47 20.20 27.96 -3.78
N PHE A 48 21.21 28.48 -4.48
CA PHE A 48 22.03 29.61 -4.07
C PHE A 48 21.61 30.91 -4.78
N GLY A 49 21.68 32.03 -4.07
CA GLY A 49 21.28 33.33 -4.57
C GLY A 49 19.83 33.69 -4.28
N VAL A 50 19.23 33.04 -3.27
CA VAL A 50 17.86 33.30 -2.80
C VAL A 50 17.89 33.43 -1.28
N SER A 51 17.17 34.40 -0.74
CA SER A 51 17.01 34.57 0.71
C SER A 51 15.54 34.60 1.09
N GLU A 52 15.21 34.01 2.23
CA GLU A 52 13.90 34.20 2.84
C GLU A 52 13.84 35.56 3.54
N ARG A 53 12.82 36.35 3.21
CA ARG A 53 12.50 37.62 3.86
C ARG A 53 11.00 37.69 4.09
N ASP A 54 10.59 37.90 5.34
CA ASP A 54 9.17 38.00 5.74
C ASP A 54 8.32 36.78 5.31
N GLY A 55 8.94 35.59 5.21
CA GLY A 55 8.30 34.34 4.79
C GLY A 55 8.20 34.16 3.26
N GLU A 56 8.77 35.08 2.48
CA GLU A 56 8.84 35.00 1.02
C GLU A 56 10.28 34.75 0.54
N LEU A 57 10.43 33.96 -0.53
CA LEU A 57 11.73 33.66 -1.12
C LEU A 57 12.10 34.71 -2.17
N GLU A 58 13.04 35.59 -1.84
CA GLU A 58 13.51 36.68 -2.71
C GLU A 58 14.81 36.32 -3.41
N ILE A 59 14.88 36.55 -4.73
CA ILE A 59 16.11 36.39 -5.51
C ILE A 59 17.10 37.50 -5.16
N THR A 60 18.18 37.15 -4.46
CA THR A 60 19.27 38.07 -4.13
C THR A 60 20.45 38.01 -5.09
N GLY A 61 20.62 36.89 -5.79
CA GLY A 61 21.75 36.62 -6.66
C GLY A 61 23.04 36.24 -5.93
N VAL A 62 23.97 35.67 -6.70
CA VAL A 62 25.35 35.38 -6.31
C VAL A 62 26.29 36.39 -6.98
N GLU A 63 27.02 37.17 -6.19
CA GLU A 63 27.92 38.24 -6.66
C GLU A 63 29.25 37.70 -7.20
N GLU A 64 29.75 36.60 -6.62
CA GLU A 64 31.00 35.94 -7.05
C GLU A 64 30.71 34.54 -7.62
N PRO A 65 30.03 34.44 -8.79
CA PRO A 65 29.47 33.19 -9.29
C PRO A 65 30.52 32.09 -9.49
N ASP A 66 31.67 32.41 -10.09
CA ASP A 66 32.73 31.44 -10.36
C ASP A 66 33.38 30.89 -9.10
N LYS A 67 33.59 31.74 -8.10
CA LYS A 67 34.17 31.31 -6.83
C LYS A 67 33.18 30.43 -6.05
N VAL A 68 31.93 30.89 -5.89
CA VAL A 68 30.92 30.17 -5.10
C VAL A 68 30.64 28.78 -5.68
N GLN A 69 30.49 28.67 -7.01
CA GLN A 69 30.25 27.36 -7.63
C GLN A 69 31.46 26.43 -7.48
N ASN A 70 32.68 26.94 -7.70
CA ASN A 70 33.89 26.11 -7.66
C ASN A 70 34.22 25.68 -6.23
N ASP A 71 34.09 26.58 -5.25
CA ASP A 71 34.30 26.27 -3.83
C ASP A 71 33.32 25.19 -3.36
N PHE A 72 32.05 25.31 -3.71
CA PHE A 72 31.04 24.32 -3.34
C PHE A 72 31.34 22.95 -3.95
N LEU A 73 31.54 22.89 -5.27
CA LEU A 73 31.81 21.63 -5.98
C LEU A 73 33.13 20.99 -5.53
N ALA A 74 34.16 21.78 -5.25
CA ALA A 74 35.42 21.30 -4.70
C ALA A 74 35.24 20.72 -3.29
N ALA A 75 34.47 21.39 -2.42
CA ALA A 75 34.19 20.90 -1.07
C ALA A 75 33.43 19.56 -1.06
N LEU A 76 32.49 19.36 -2.00
CA LEU A 76 31.74 18.10 -2.14
C LEU A 76 32.59 16.93 -2.65
N ARG A 77 33.69 17.21 -3.38
CA ARG A 77 34.62 16.20 -3.91
C ARG A 77 35.83 15.96 -3.02
N GLY A 78 36.20 16.93 -2.19
CA GLY A 78 37.48 16.93 -1.47
C GLY A 78 37.59 15.95 -0.29
N GLY A 79 36.49 15.34 0.16
CA GLY A 79 36.50 14.34 1.25
C GLY A 79 36.87 14.86 2.64
N GLN A 80 37.09 16.19 2.80
CA GLN A 80 37.40 16.82 4.08
C GLN A 80 36.14 17.35 4.79
N LYS A 81 35.23 17.98 4.04
CA LYS A 81 34.02 18.60 4.61
C LYS A 81 32.97 17.57 4.95
N LEU A 82 32.74 16.64 4.02
CA LEU A 82 31.84 15.50 4.12
C LEU A 82 32.67 14.21 4.07
N ASN A 83 32.21 13.17 4.75
CA ASN A 83 32.85 11.85 4.75
C ASN A 83 32.71 11.08 3.42
N ARG A 84 31.89 11.58 2.49
CA ARG A 84 31.60 10.98 1.18
C ARG A 84 31.70 12.02 0.08
N VAL A 85 32.04 11.56 -1.11
CA VAL A 85 31.92 12.37 -2.33
C VAL A 85 30.45 12.44 -2.72
N ILE A 86 29.91 13.65 -2.83
CA ILE A 86 28.51 13.87 -3.22
C ILE A 86 28.47 14.45 -4.63
N ALA A 87 28.01 13.64 -5.59
CA ALA A 87 27.87 14.04 -6.98
C ALA A 87 26.53 14.77 -7.20
N VAL A 88 26.57 16.11 -7.21
CA VAL A 88 25.38 16.94 -7.47
C VAL A 88 25.18 17.19 -8.97
N GLU A 89 23.93 17.40 -9.39
CA GLU A 89 23.60 17.93 -10.73
C GLU A 89 23.45 19.46 -10.65
N PRO A 90 24.43 20.24 -11.16
CA PRO A 90 24.36 21.69 -11.12
C PRO A 90 23.51 22.25 -12.27
N ARG A 91 22.76 23.32 -11.98
CA ARG A 91 22.06 24.15 -12.96
C ARG A 91 22.33 25.62 -12.65
N LYS A 92 22.57 26.40 -13.71
CA LYS A 92 22.80 27.85 -13.63
C LYS A 92 21.62 28.57 -14.27
N PHE A 93 21.15 29.62 -13.61
CA PHE A 93 20.13 30.52 -14.10
C PHE A 93 20.60 31.97 -14.01
N GLU A 94 20.04 32.81 -14.87
CA GLU A 94 20.20 34.25 -14.85
C GLU A 94 18.81 34.88 -14.92
N ILE A 95 18.40 35.52 -13.82
CA ILE A 95 17.07 36.12 -13.67
C ILE A 95 17.27 37.56 -13.22
N ASP A 96 16.73 38.52 -13.97
CA ASP A 96 16.87 39.96 -13.72
C ASP A 96 18.35 40.40 -13.52
N GLY A 97 19.27 39.81 -14.29
CA GLY A 97 20.71 40.09 -14.20
C GLY A 97 21.39 39.50 -12.96
N LYS A 98 20.69 38.69 -12.16
CA LYS A 98 21.22 38.00 -10.98
C LYS A 98 21.54 36.55 -11.29
N HIS A 99 22.71 36.07 -10.86
CA HIS A 99 23.09 34.67 -10.99
C HIS A 99 22.50 33.82 -9.88
N ILE A 100 21.90 32.69 -10.24
CA ILE A 100 21.32 31.71 -9.32
C ILE A 100 21.89 30.34 -9.69
N PHE A 101 22.26 29.55 -8.69
CA PHE A 101 22.68 28.16 -8.89
C PHE A 101 21.75 27.22 -8.17
N ALA A 102 21.32 26.15 -8.83
CA ALA A 102 20.57 25.08 -8.20
C ALA A 102 21.37 23.78 -8.31
N PHE A 103 21.58 23.11 -7.19
CA PHE A 103 22.31 21.85 -7.12
C PHE A 103 21.37 20.76 -6.63
N HIS A 104 21.11 19.76 -7.47
CA HIS A 104 20.39 18.57 -7.01
C HIS A 104 21.34 17.66 -6.24
N VAL A 105 21.09 17.50 -4.95
CA VAL A 105 21.78 16.57 -4.07
C VAL A 105 21.03 15.24 -4.11
N PRO A 106 21.64 14.15 -4.62
CA PRO A 106 20.98 12.85 -4.65
C PRO A 106 20.93 12.22 -3.25
N GLU A 107 19.94 11.35 -3.03
CA GLU A 107 19.99 10.39 -1.93
C GLU A 107 21.24 9.49 -2.09
N SER A 108 22.00 9.31 -1.01
CA SER A 108 23.13 8.37 -0.99
C SER A 108 22.67 6.92 -0.90
N SER A 109 23.51 6.00 -1.36
CA SER A 109 23.22 4.56 -1.23
C SER A 109 23.12 4.14 0.23
N ARG A 110 22.47 2.99 0.51
CA ARG A 110 22.40 2.41 1.86
C ARG A 110 23.78 2.33 2.54
N ALA A 111 24.81 1.88 1.80
CA ALA A 111 26.15 1.65 2.34
C ALA A 111 26.96 2.93 2.56
N ASP A 112 26.60 4.03 1.87
CA ASP A 112 27.27 5.32 2.02
C ASP A 112 26.64 6.20 3.09
N LYS A 113 25.47 5.81 3.61
CA LYS A 113 24.86 6.47 4.76
C LYS A 113 25.48 5.98 6.08
N PRO A 114 25.55 6.82 7.11
CA PRO A 114 25.17 8.22 7.07
C PRO A 114 26.27 9.08 6.42
N VAL A 115 25.84 10.09 5.68
CA VAL A 115 26.68 11.21 5.24
C VAL A 115 26.77 12.20 6.40
N TYR A 116 27.99 12.54 6.81
CA TYR A 116 28.26 13.40 7.97
C TYR A 116 29.40 14.38 7.72
N LEU A 117 29.44 15.42 8.54
CA LEU A 117 30.40 16.51 8.45
C LEU A 117 31.61 16.31 9.36
N LYS A 118 32.74 16.91 8.97
CA LYS A 118 33.93 17.13 9.82
C LYS A 118 34.49 15.86 10.49
N GLY A 119 34.31 14.69 9.85
CA GLY A 119 34.83 13.42 10.35
C GLY A 119 34.08 12.86 11.58
N ASP A 120 32.98 13.46 12.03
CA ASP A 120 32.22 13.00 13.19
C ASP A 120 30.82 12.50 12.76
N PRO A 121 30.52 11.19 12.87
CA PRO A 121 29.20 10.63 12.56
C PRO A 121 28.05 11.25 13.34
N ARG A 122 28.30 11.89 14.49
CA ARG A 122 27.26 12.61 15.23
C ARG A 122 26.83 13.89 14.51
N GLN A 123 27.61 14.37 13.55
CA GLN A 123 27.26 15.49 12.65
C GLN A 123 26.59 14.99 11.36
N SER A 124 25.73 13.98 11.48
CA SER A 124 24.77 13.59 10.44
C SER A 124 23.47 14.38 10.61
N TYR A 125 22.89 14.78 9.49
CA TYR A 125 21.61 15.51 9.47
C TYR A 125 20.58 14.75 8.65
N ILE A 126 19.30 14.95 8.95
CA ILE A 126 18.15 14.47 8.20
C ILE A 126 17.22 15.65 7.90
N ARG A 127 16.58 15.61 6.73
CA ARG A 127 15.63 16.63 6.30
C ARG A 127 14.22 16.28 6.81
N ARG A 128 13.59 17.20 7.54
CA ARG A 128 12.18 17.09 7.97
C ARG A 128 11.46 18.43 7.81
N GLY A 129 10.49 18.48 6.91
CA GLY A 129 9.92 19.76 6.49
C GLY A 129 11.04 20.64 5.90
N ALA A 130 11.05 21.92 6.29
CA ALA A 130 12.11 22.87 5.93
C ALA A 130 13.39 22.74 6.82
N GLY A 131 13.40 21.86 7.81
CA GLY A 131 14.48 21.78 8.80
C GLY A 131 15.55 20.73 8.47
N ASP A 132 16.82 21.11 8.69
CA ASP A 132 17.96 20.19 8.75
C ASP A 132 18.23 19.78 10.21
N GLU A 133 17.60 18.68 10.64
CA GLU A 133 17.70 18.17 12.01
C GLU A 133 18.96 17.31 12.17
N GLN A 134 19.73 17.54 13.24
CA GLN A 134 20.82 16.65 13.60
C GLN A 134 20.27 15.29 14.06
N CYS A 135 20.87 14.20 13.58
CA CYS A 135 20.44 12.85 13.95
C CYS A 135 20.52 12.64 15.46
N THR A 136 19.46 12.07 16.02
CA THR A 136 19.48 11.49 17.37
C THR A 136 20.40 10.25 17.40
N PRO A 137 20.85 9.81 18.60
CA PRO A 137 21.62 8.57 18.72
C PRO A 137 20.93 7.36 18.08
N SER A 138 19.61 7.23 18.28
CA SER A 138 18.83 6.11 17.72
C SER A 138 18.74 6.12 16.19
N GLU A 139 18.68 7.30 15.57
CA GLU A 139 18.67 7.43 14.10
C GLU A 139 20.05 7.15 13.53
N LEU A 140 21.11 7.61 14.21
CA LEU A 140 22.48 7.31 13.82
C LEU A 140 22.76 5.80 13.90
N GLU A 141 22.34 5.13 14.98
CA GLU A 141 22.46 3.67 15.12
C GLU A 141 21.74 2.92 14.00
N ARG A 142 20.54 3.38 13.58
CA ARG A 142 19.83 2.82 12.43
C ARG A 142 20.64 2.95 11.15
N PHE A 143 21.20 4.12 10.86
CA PHE A 143 22.05 4.29 9.66
C PHE A 143 23.27 3.37 9.70
N LEU A 144 23.97 3.30 10.83
CA LEU A 144 25.16 2.46 10.97
C LEU A 144 24.83 0.98 10.82
N ARG A 145 23.72 0.52 11.40
CA ARG A 145 23.21 -0.84 11.24
C ARG A 145 22.85 -1.12 9.78
N ASP A 146 22.07 -0.24 9.16
CA ASP A 146 21.64 -0.40 7.78
C ASP A 146 22.82 -0.34 6.82
N ALA A 147 23.93 0.36 7.12
CA ALA A 147 25.09 0.48 6.24
C ALA A 147 26.10 -0.67 6.34
N ALA A 148 26.05 -1.47 7.41
CA ALA A 148 26.98 -2.56 7.66
C ALA A 148 27.07 -3.54 6.47
N GLN A 149 28.27 -4.07 6.21
CA GLN A 149 28.49 -5.12 5.20
C GLN A 149 27.83 -6.42 5.64
N ASP A 150 28.13 -6.83 6.87
CA ASP A 150 27.42 -7.92 7.54
C ASP A 150 26.01 -7.46 7.88
N ARG A 151 25.03 -8.17 7.31
CA ARG A 151 23.62 -7.81 7.44
C ARG A 151 23.14 -8.17 8.84
N TYR A 152 22.31 -7.29 9.39
CA TYR A 152 21.79 -7.43 10.76
C TYR A 152 21.08 -8.75 11.01
N ASP A 153 20.32 -9.26 10.03
CA ASP A 153 19.63 -10.54 10.14
C ASP A 153 20.59 -11.75 10.02
N GLY A 154 21.75 -11.58 9.39
CA GLY A 154 22.76 -12.62 9.24
C GLY A 154 23.72 -12.77 10.43
N THR A 155 23.69 -11.86 11.41
CA THR A 155 24.62 -11.87 12.55
C THR A 155 24.45 -13.12 13.42
N ALA A 156 25.56 -13.78 13.78
CA ALA A 156 25.60 -14.89 14.71
C ALA A 156 25.40 -14.43 16.16
N LEU A 157 24.73 -15.25 16.99
CA LEU A 157 24.34 -14.90 18.35
C LEU A 157 25.02 -15.84 19.37
N PRO A 158 26.22 -15.51 19.87
CA PRO A 158 26.98 -16.40 20.74
C PRO A 158 26.29 -16.67 22.09
N ASP A 159 25.47 -15.74 22.56
CA ASP A 159 24.76 -15.84 23.84
C ASP A 159 23.45 -16.65 23.74
N ILE A 160 23.04 -17.06 22.53
CA ILE A 160 21.81 -17.82 22.32
C ILE A 160 22.14 -19.31 22.10
N PRO A 161 21.58 -20.20 22.93
CA PRO A 161 21.90 -21.63 22.91
C PRO A 161 21.19 -22.38 21.77
N VAL A 162 21.95 -22.84 20.76
CA VAL A 162 21.44 -23.55 19.56
C VAL A 162 20.53 -24.73 19.89
N ASP A 163 20.91 -25.53 20.88
CA ASP A 163 20.27 -26.81 21.23
C ASP A 163 18.82 -26.68 21.72
N ARG A 164 18.40 -25.47 22.10
CA ARG A 164 17.10 -25.21 22.71
C ARG A 164 16.40 -23.95 22.20
N CYS A 165 17.01 -23.20 21.28
CA CYS A 165 16.47 -21.91 20.86
C CYS A 165 15.40 -21.98 19.78
N PHE A 166 15.26 -23.11 19.07
CA PHE A 166 14.33 -23.28 17.96
C PHE A 166 13.02 -23.96 18.39
N ASP A 167 11.92 -23.54 17.78
CA ASP A 167 10.60 -24.17 17.81
C ASP A 167 10.55 -25.22 16.70
N LEU A 168 10.69 -26.50 17.08
CA LEU A 168 10.85 -27.59 16.11
C LEU A 168 9.61 -27.77 15.22
N GLU A 169 8.39 -27.52 15.75
CA GLU A 169 7.16 -27.56 14.95
C GLU A 169 7.22 -26.56 13.78
N THR A 170 7.75 -25.35 14.01
CA THR A 170 7.94 -24.35 12.95
C THR A 170 8.99 -24.80 11.93
N VAL A 171 10.08 -25.42 12.38
CA VAL A 171 11.15 -25.92 11.49
C VAL A 171 10.63 -27.06 10.62
N GLU A 172 9.94 -28.04 11.21
CA GLU A 172 9.34 -29.18 10.52
C GLU A 172 8.26 -28.74 9.52
N TRP A 173 7.41 -27.78 9.91
CA TRP A 173 6.46 -27.17 8.99
C TRP A 173 7.17 -26.54 7.77
N TYR A 174 8.26 -25.81 8.01
CA TYR A 174 9.01 -25.17 6.94
C TYR A 174 9.74 -26.20 6.04
N GLN A 175 10.32 -27.26 6.62
CA GLN A 175 10.90 -28.39 5.87
C GLN A 175 9.85 -29.01 4.94
N ALA A 176 8.63 -29.25 5.43
CA ALA A 176 7.55 -29.79 4.62
C ALA A 176 7.14 -28.85 3.47
N GLN A 177 7.07 -27.53 3.72
CA GLN A 177 6.81 -26.55 2.65
C GLN A 177 7.95 -26.52 1.62
N PHE A 178 9.19 -26.59 2.08
CA PHE A 178 10.38 -26.60 1.24
C PHE A 178 10.41 -27.85 0.34
N ALA A 179 10.21 -29.05 0.90
CA ALA A 179 10.19 -30.30 0.16
C ALA A 179 9.08 -30.32 -0.90
N ARG A 180 7.87 -29.84 -0.57
CA ARG A 180 6.75 -29.73 -1.52
C ARG A 180 7.08 -28.82 -2.71
N ARG A 181 7.81 -27.72 -2.45
CA ARG A 181 8.13 -26.71 -3.47
C ARG A 181 9.33 -27.08 -4.34
N ASN A 182 10.26 -27.84 -3.79
CA ASN A 182 11.57 -28.16 -4.39
C ASN A 182 11.78 -29.69 -4.37
N PRO A 183 10.96 -30.48 -5.09
CA PRO A 183 11.03 -31.94 -5.09
C PRO A 183 12.35 -32.51 -5.64
N GLU A 184 13.13 -31.69 -6.33
CA GLU A 184 14.47 -32.02 -6.83
C GLU A 184 15.56 -31.96 -5.75
N HIS A 185 15.28 -31.32 -4.61
CA HIS A 185 16.25 -31.15 -3.54
C HIS A 185 16.23 -32.38 -2.61
N PRO A 186 17.39 -32.95 -2.24
CA PRO A 186 17.43 -34.02 -1.24
C PRO A 186 16.78 -33.58 0.07
N GLU A 187 16.01 -34.50 0.68
CA GLU A 187 15.40 -34.30 1.98
C GLU A 187 16.47 -34.32 3.08
N ILE A 188 16.46 -33.29 3.92
CA ILE A 188 17.27 -33.23 5.15
C ILE A 188 16.28 -33.36 6.30
N ALA A 189 16.21 -34.55 6.88
CA ALA A 189 15.22 -34.88 7.91
C ALA A 189 15.55 -34.22 9.26
N ASP A 190 16.84 -34.19 9.64
CA ASP A 190 17.25 -33.59 10.90
C ASP A 190 17.04 -32.05 10.87
N PRO A 191 16.24 -31.48 11.79
CA PRO A 191 15.96 -30.05 11.81
C PRO A 191 17.22 -29.17 11.99
N ILE A 192 18.20 -29.63 12.77
CA ILE A 192 19.41 -28.86 13.03
C ILE A 192 20.32 -28.86 11.81
N GLU A 193 20.52 -30.01 11.16
CA GLU A 193 21.23 -30.09 9.88
C GLU A 193 20.56 -29.25 8.79
N PHE A 194 19.22 -29.23 8.75
CA PHE A 194 18.48 -28.38 7.81
C PHE A 194 18.77 -26.89 8.05
N LEU A 195 18.77 -26.45 9.31
CA LEU A 195 19.06 -25.06 9.67
C LEU A 195 20.53 -24.69 9.40
N LEU A 196 21.48 -25.61 9.60
CA LEU A 196 22.89 -25.46 9.22
C LEU A 196 23.05 -25.29 7.71
N ASN A 197 22.41 -26.16 6.92
CA ASN A 197 22.49 -26.16 5.46
C ASN A 197 22.06 -24.81 4.84
N TRP A 198 21.17 -24.08 5.50
CA TRP A 198 20.65 -22.79 5.04
C TRP A 198 21.21 -21.57 5.79
N ASN A 199 22.25 -21.75 6.60
CA ASN A 199 22.91 -20.71 7.42
C ASN A 199 21.98 -20.01 8.42
N PHE A 200 20.94 -20.71 8.90
CA PHE A 200 20.17 -20.27 10.07
C PHE A 200 20.89 -20.63 11.37
N ILE A 201 21.78 -21.61 11.30
CA ILE A 201 22.85 -21.90 12.25
C ILE A 201 24.16 -21.81 11.47
N VAL A 202 25.22 -21.29 12.10
CA VAL A 202 26.56 -21.21 11.52
C VAL A 202 27.59 -21.81 12.46
N GLU A 203 28.65 -22.38 11.90
CA GLU A 203 29.80 -22.83 12.67
C GLU A 203 30.84 -21.72 12.74
N GLN A 204 31.17 -21.28 13.96
CA GLN A 204 32.20 -20.27 14.21
C GLN A 204 33.04 -20.67 15.42
N SER A 205 34.37 -20.62 15.27
CA SER A 205 35.31 -20.94 16.36
C SER A 205 35.05 -22.29 17.04
N GLY A 206 34.64 -23.30 16.26
CA GLY A 206 34.34 -24.66 16.75
C GLY A 206 33.01 -24.80 17.50
N SER A 207 32.15 -23.78 17.46
CA SER A 207 30.80 -23.82 18.07
C SER A 207 29.72 -23.55 17.02
N MET A 208 28.57 -24.22 17.17
CA MET A 208 27.36 -23.90 16.42
C MET A 208 26.64 -22.73 17.07
N LEU A 209 26.40 -21.66 16.30
CA LEU A 209 25.74 -20.45 16.76
C LEU A 209 24.49 -20.20 15.91
N PRO A 210 23.34 -19.82 16.50
CA PRO A 210 22.19 -19.46 15.69
C PRO A 210 22.41 -18.06 15.10
N THR A 211 21.92 -17.83 13.89
CA THR A 211 21.86 -16.48 13.33
C THR A 211 20.61 -15.76 13.82
N ARG A 212 20.63 -14.43 13.78
CA ARG A 212 19.47 -13.61 14.12
C ARG A 212 18.24 -13.97 13.28
N ALA A 213 18.41 -14.18 11.99
CA ALA A 213 17.35 -14.66 11.09
C ALA A 213 16.83 -16.04 11.52
N GLY A 214 17.71 -16.97 11.89
CA GLY A 214 17.32 -18.27 12.41
C GLY A 214 16.38 -18.14 13.61
N VAL A 215 16.77 -17.35 14.62
CA VAL A 215 15.94 -17.13 15.82
C VAL A 215 14.64 -16.38 15.48
N LEU A 216 14.68 -15.35 14.62
CA LEU A 216 13.46 -14.59 14.26
C LEU A 216 12.46 -15.44 13.46
N LEU A 217 12.93 -16.32 12.58
CA LEU A 217 12.08 -17.15 11.71
C LEU A 217 11.55 -18.39 12.43
N PHE A 218 12.39 -19.05 13.23
CA PHE A 218 12.13 -20.39 13.76
C PHE A 218 12.27 -20.49 15.28
N GLY A 219 12.66 -19.41 15.97
CA GLY A 219 12.95 -19.46 17.40
C GLY A 219 11.71 -19.77 18.24
N ASP A 220 11.92 -20.41 19.38
CA ASP A 220 10.93 -20.41 20.45
C ASP A 220 10.70 -18.97 20.91
N GLY A 221 9.45 -18.65 21.24
CA GLY A 221 9.04 -17.29 21.58
C GLY A 221 9.88 -16.66 22.70
N ARG A 222 10.41 -17.44 23.65
CA ARG A 222 11.25 -16.89 24.73
C ARG A 222 12.57 -16.32 24.21
N TYR A 223 13.17 -16.92 23.18
CA TYR A 223 14.42 -16.43 22.58
C TYR A 223 14.17 -15.33 21.57
N VAL A 224 13.07 -15.40 20.83
CA VAL A 224 12.62 -14.27 19.99
C VAL A 224 12.51 -13.00 20.83
N ARG A 225 11.87 -13.07 22.02
CA ARG A 225 11.73 -11.93 22.95
C ARG A 225 13.04 -11.42 23.54
N GLN A 226 14.08 -12.27 23.65
CA GLN A 226 15.40 -11.83 24.11
C GLN A 226 16.09 -10.95 23.05
N ILE A 227 15.92 -11.28 21.77
CA ILE A 227 16.59 -10.57 20.67
C ILE A 227 15.74 -9.46 20.06
N LEU A 228 14.43 -9.50 20.27
CA LEU A 228 13.45 -8.52 19.83
C LEU A 228 12.51 -8.23 21.01
N PRO A 229 12.84 -7.27 21.89
CA PRO A 229 12.10 -6.99 23.12
C PRO A 229 10.81 -6.17 22.85
N ARG A 230 10.09 -6.54 21.80
CA ARG A 230 8.79 -6.00 21.39
C ARG A 230 8.03 -7.05 20.56
N PRO A 231 6.72 -6.91 20.36
CA PRO A 231 5.99 -7.76 19.43
C PRO A 231 6.55 -7.67 18.00
N VAL A 232 6.48 -8.79 17.26
CA VAL A 232 6.71 -8.84 15.82
C VAL A 232 5.63 -8.03 15.10
N LEU A 233 4.38 -8.13 15.57
CA LEU A 233 3.23 -7.48 14.95
C LEU A 233 2.09 -7.19 15.92
N ASP A 234 1.47 -6.01 15.78
CA ASP A 234 0.20 -5.65 16.41
C ASP A 234 -0.92 -5.65 15.37
N TYR A 235 -1.83 -6.61 15.45
CA TYR A 235 -2.98 -6.74 14.56
C TYR A 235 -4.23 -6.16 15.23
N GLN A 236 -4.95 -5.28 14.54
CA GLN A 236 -6.14 -4.61 15.04
C GLN A 236 -7.25 -4.63 14.00
N ARG A 237 -8.44 -5.11 14.38
CA ARG A 237 -9.67 -5.00 13.60
C ARG A 237 -10.52 -3.86 14.14
N ILE A 238 -10.93 -2.97 13.26
CA ILE A 238 -11.66 -1.75 13.54
C ILE A 238 -12.84 -1.73 12.55
N ASP A 239 -14.02 -2.12 13.00
CA ASP A 239 -15.20 -2.25 12.12
C ASP A 239 -15.86 -0.89 11.82
N THR A 240 -15.09 0.20 11.84
CA THR A 240 -15.49 1.60 11.58
C THR A 240 -14.69 2.14 10.39
N PRO A 241 -15.26 2.99 9.52
CA PRO A 241 -14.50 3.72 8.51
C PRO A 241 -13.40 4.59 9.13
N PHE A 242 -12.27 4.71 8.43
CA PHE A 242 -11.08 5.41 8.94
C PHE A 242 -11.32 6.86 9.37
N ASP A 243 -12.17 7.59 8.65
CA ASP A 243 -12.50 9.00 8.91
C ASP A 243 -13.47 9.21 10.09
N GLN A 244 -14.17 8.16 10.50
CA GLN A 244 -15.12 8.15 11.63
C GLN A 244 -14.50 7.55 12.89
N TRP A 245 -13.32 6.97 12.78
CA TRP A 245 -12.63 6.35 13.90
C TRP A 245 -11.94 7.40 14.78
N SER A 246 -12.15 7.30 16.09
CA SER A 246 -11.39 8.01 17.12
C SER A 246 -10.47 7.03 17.83
N ALA A 247 -9.29 7.48 18.27
CA ALA A 247 -8.41 6.71 19.14
C ALA A 247 -9.08 6.28 20.46
N ASP A 248 -10.14 6.97 20.88
CA ASP A 248 -10.95 6.60 22.04
C ASP A 248 -11.85 5.39 21.76
N GLN A 249 -12.26 5.21 20.50
CA GLN A 249 -12.92 3.99 20.04
C GLN A 249 -11.85 2.91 19.88
N ARG A 250 -11.77 2.01 20.87
CA ARG A 250 -10.84 0.87 20.81
C ARG A 250 -11.16 -0.02 19.61
N TRP A 251 -10.20 -0.88 19.28
CA TRP A 251 -10.38 -1.96 18.33
C TRP A 251 -11.51 -2.91 18.74
N HIS A 252 -12.16 -3.54 17.75
CA HIS A 252 -13.15 -4.59 17.94
C HIS A 252 -12.49 -5.94 18.24
N ASP A 253 -11.33 -6.20 17.63
CA ASP A 253 -10.45 -7.33 17.94
C ASP A 253 -8.99 -6.88 17.86
N ARG A 254 -8.14 -7.44 18.73
CA ARG A 254 -6.69 -7.19 18.69
C ARG A 254 -5.94 -8.43 19.07
N TYR A 255 -4.87 -8.67 18.33
CA TYR A 255 -3.93 -9.72 18.66
C TYR A 255 -2.50 -9.24 18.49
N VAL A 256 -1.69 -9.54 19.49
CA VAL A 256 -0.28 -9.16 19.53
C VAL A 256 0.54 -10.43 19.27
N PHE A 257 1.32 -10.41 18.20
CA PHE A 257 2.19 -11.51 17.82
C PHE A 257 3.58 -11.32 18.41
N GLU A 258 3.95 -12.21 19.33
CA GLU A 258 5.22 -12.17 20.08
C GLU A 258 6.06 -13.45 19.89
N LYS A 259 5.65 -14.27 18.92
CA LYS A 259 6.34 -15.51 18.53
C LYS A 259 7.19 -15.27 17.27
N ASN A 260 7.78 -16.32 16.70
CA ASN A 260 8.57 -16.21 15.49
C ASN A 260 7.74 -15.74 14.27
N ILE A 261 8.44 -15.35 13.22
CA ILE A 261 7.85 -14.75 12.01
C ILE A 261 6.91 -15.74 11.30
N PHE A 262 7.23 -17.04 11.24
CA PHE A 262 6.38 -18.01 10.57
C PHE A 262 5.09 -18.33 11.34
N GLN A 263 5.17 -18.45 12.67
CA GLN A 263 3.98 -18.54 13.52
C GLN A 263 3.13 -17.26 13.44
N THR A 264 3.78 -16.09 13.30
CA THR A 264 3.09 -14.82 13.05
C THR A 264 2.34 -14.84 11.72
N TRP A 265 3.00 -15.28 10.65
CA TRP A 265 2.40 -15.44 9.32
C TRP A 265 1.19 -16.40 9.33
N GLN A 266 1.36 -17.60 9.89
CA GLN A 266 0.28 -18.60 9.98
C GLN A 266 -0.92 -18.05 10.76
N GLY A 267 -0.66 -17.38 11.89
CA GLY A 267 -1.71 -16.79 12.71
C GLY A 267 -2.37 -15.55 12.09
N LEU A 268 -1.71 -14.84 11.17
CA LEU A 268 -2.33 -13.79 10.35
C LEU A 268 -3.26 -14.38 9.30
N VAL A 269 -2.81 -15.39 8.54
CA VAL A 269 -3.64 -16.07 7.53
C VAL A 269 -4.89 -16.63 8.19
N ALA A 270 -4.75 -17.35 9.32
CA ALA A 270 -5.88 -17.89 10.07
C ALA A 270 -6.84 -16.82 10.60
N ARG A 271 -6.38 -15.58 10.84
CA ARG A 271 -7.24 -14.46 11.23
C ARG A 271 -7.96 -13.87 10.03
N TYR A 272 -7.23 -13.62 8.95
CA TYR A 272 -7.78 -13.08 7.72
C TYR A 272 -8.87 -14.00 7.14
N MET A 273 -8.61 -15.31 7.02
CA MET A 273 -9.58 -16.26 6.49
C MET A 273 -10.87 -16.38 7.32
N ARG A 274 -10.85 -16.00 8.60
CA ARG A 274 -12.07 -16.01 9.43
C ARG A 274 -13.01 -14.84 9.16
N ILE A 275 -12.51 -13.76 8.57
CA ILE A 275 -13.27 -12.51 8.37
C ILE A 275 -13.46 -12.18 6.90
N ALA A 276 -12.63 -12.73 6.01
CA ALA A 276 -12.68 -12.41 4.60
C ALA A 276 -13.98 -12.92 3.95
N GLU A 277 -14.47 -12.19 2.95
CA GLU A 277 -15.62 -12.62 2.16
C GLU A 277 -15.20 -13.72 1.19
N HIS A 278 -15.98 -14.80 1.13
CA HIS A 278 -15.73 -15.94 0.25
C HIS A 278 -16.83 -16.02 -0.81
N PRO A 279 -16.86 -15.10 -1.80
CA PRO A 279 -17.82 -15.19 -2.89
C PRO A 279 -17.58 -16.48 -3.68
N PHE A 280 -18.66 -17.04 -4.22
CA PHE A 280 -18.55 -18.23 -5.06
C PHE A 280 -17.74 -17.92 -6.31
N SER A 281 -16.64 -18.64 -6.53
CA SER A 281 -15.85 -18.56 -7.75
C SER A 281 -15.33 -19.94 -8.17
N LEU A 282 -15.25 -20.17 -9.48
CA LEU A 282 -14.71 -21.40 -10.08
C LEU A 282 -13.44 -21.05 -10.84
N ASP A 283 -12.39 -21.84 -10.66
CA ASP A 283 -11.20 -21.80 -11.49
C ASP A 283 -11.57 -22.25 -12.92
N PRO A 284 -11.39 -21.40 -13.95
CA PRO A 284 -11.76 -21.74 -15.32
C PRO A 284 -10.98 -22.93 -15.90
N ALA A 285 -9.76 -23.17 -15.43
CA ALA A 285 -8.88 -24.22 -15.93
C ALA A 285 -9.15 -25.57 -15.26
N THR A 286 -9.45 -25.56 -13.96
CA THR A 286 -9.66 -26.81 -13.18
C THR A 286 -11.12 -27.12 -12.91
N LEU A 287 -12.04 -26.18 -13.17
CA LEU A 287 -13.46 -26.21 -12.81
C LEU A 287 -13.70 -26.49 -11.31
N ARG A 288 -12.69 -26.26 -10.47
CA ARG A 288 -12.78 -26.39 -9.02
C ARG A 288 -13.20 -25.08 -8.41
N ARG A 289 -13.90 -25.16 -7.28
CA ARG A 289 -14.20 -23.98 -6.48
C ARG A 289 -12.87 -23.34 -6.02
N ASN A 290 -12.73 -22.05 -6.26
CA ASN A 290 -11.68 -21.26 -5.66
C ASN A 290 -12.22 -20.71 -4.33
N ASP A 291 -11.67 -21.21 -3.24
CA ASP A 291 -12.05 -20.83 -1.87
C ASP A 291 -11.25 -19.62 -1.36
N ASP A 292 -10.22 -19.15 -2.07
CA ASP A 292 -9.47 -17.98 -1.62
C ASP A 292 -10.30 -16.69 -1.84
N PRO A 293 -10.38 -15.80 -0.82
CA PRO A 293 -10.97 -14.48 -0.99
C PRO A 293 -10.33 -13.70 -2.15
N PRO A 294 -11.10 -12.91 -2.94
CA PRO A 294 -10.57 -12.22 -4.13
C PRO A 294 -9.38 -11.29 -3.84
N ASP A 295 -9.35 -10.72 -2.63
CA ASP A 295 -8.32 -9.80 -2.14
C ASP A 295 -7.22 -10.50 -1.31
N TYR A 296 -7.27 -11.83 -1.17
CA TYR A 296 -6.27 -12.60 -0.43
C TYR A 296 -4.87 -12.46 -1.03
N VAL A 297 -4.76 -12.36 -2.37
CA VAL A 297 -3.47 -12.15 -3.04
C VAL A 297 -2.83 -10.84 -2.58
N ALA A 298 -3.56 -9.73 -2.61
CA ALA A 298 -3.07 -8.45 -2.13
C ALA A 298 -2.78 -8.47 -0.62
N PHE A 299 -3.65 -9.07 0.20
CA PHE A 299 -3.42 -9.19 1.64
C PHE A 299 -2.16 -9.99 1.96
N ARG A 300 -2.01 -11.19 1.37
CA ARG A 300 -0.86 -12.08 1.55
C ARG A 300 0.43 -11.34 1.22
N GLU A 301 0.49 -10.72 0.05
CA GLU A 301 1.68 -10.03 -0.42
C GLU A 301 2.00 -8.80 0.45
N ALA A 302 1.00 -8.03 0.88
CA ALA A 302 1.18 -6.92 1.80
C ALA A 302 1.68 -7.36 3.19
N ALA A 303 1.09 -8.42 3.74
CA ALA A 303 1.47 -8.97 5.04
C ALA A 303 2.89 -9.57 5.03
N ILE A 304 3.25 -10.30 3.98
CA ILE A 304 4.60 -10.85 3.81
C ILE A 304 5.62 -9.73 3.65
N ASN A 305 5.35 -8.73 2.81
CA ASN A 305 6.24 -7.57 2.65
C ASN A 305 6.46 -6.85 3.98
N LEU A 306 5.42 -6.68 4.80
CA LEU A 306 5.53 -6.12 6.14
C LEU A 306 6.47 -6.96 7.03
N LEU A 307 6.33 -8.29 7.04
CA LEU A 307 7.16 -9.17 7.88
C LEU A 307 8.61 -9.24 7.42
N ILE A 308 8.88 -9.33 6.12
CA ILE A 308 10.26 -9.57 5.63
C ILE A 308 11.10 -8.28 5.54
N HIS A 309 10.47 -7.11 5.41
CA HIS A 309 11.18 -5.83 5.27
C HIS A 309 11.28 -5.00 6.56
N GLN A 310 10.72 -5.49 7.66
CA GLN A 310 10.74 -4.82 8.96
C GLN A 310 12.16 -4.51 9.44
N ASP A 311 12.35 -3.35 10.09
CA ASP A 311 13.55 -3.08 10.86
C ASP A 311 13.54 -3.83 12.19
N TYR A 312 14.09 -5.05 12.18
CA TYR A 312 14.20 -5.90 13.37
C TYR A 312 15.23 -5.40 14.40
N GLY A 313 16.06 -4.40 14.05
CA GLY A 313 16.95 -3.75 15.02
C GLY A 313 16.30 -2.53 15.69
N ASP A 314 15.07 -2.17 15.30
CA ASP A 314 14.27 -1.20 16.04
C ASP A 314 13.56 -1.90 17.19
N HIS A 315 14.03 -1.68 18.41
CA HIS A 315 13.44 -2.30 19.60
C HIS A 315 12.28 -1.50 20.22
N GLY A 316 12.02 -0.27 19.74
CA GLY A 316 10.99 0.61 20.31
C GLY A 316 9.68 0.62 19.52
N ARG A 317 9.76 0.62 18.18
CA ARG A 317 8.59 0.69 17.31
C ARG A 317 8.20 -0.69 16.80
N LYS A 318 6.91 -1.01 16.78
CA LYS A 318 6.37 -2.32 16.35
C LYS A 318 5.54 -2.17 15.07
N ALA A 319 5.65 -3.12 14.14
CA ALA A 319 4.77 -3.12 12.98
C ALA A 319 3.31 -3.31 13.38
N SER A 320 2.40 -2.79 12.55
CA SER A 320 0.97 -2.93 12.79
C SER A 320 0.19 -3.18 11.51
N ILE A 321 -0.90 -3.94 11.63
CA ILE A 321 -1.95 -4.05 10.61
C ILE A 321 -3.25 -3.58 11.25
N ARG A 322 -3.84 -2.53 10.69
CA ARG A 322 -5.14 -1.98 11.12
C ARG A 322 -6.15 -2.17 10.00
N LEU A 323 -7.17 -2.98 10.26
CA LEU A 323 -8.24 -3.27 9.31
C LEU A 323 -9.43 -2.39 9.66
N PHE A 324 -9.68 -1.37 8.85
CA PHE A 324 -10.87 -0.54 8.91
C PHE A 324 -11.94 -1.09 7.97
N ALA A 325 -13.19 -0.65 8.14
CA ALA A 325 -14.28 -1.02 7.24
C ALA A 325 -14.00 -0.63 5.77
N ASP A 326 -13.28 0.47 5.55
CA ASP A 326 -13.04 1.06 4.23
C ASP A 326 -11.58 0.93 3.74
N ARG A 327 -10.67 0.36 4.54
CA ARG A 327 -9.25 0.17 4.17
C ARG A 327 -8.49 -0.75 5.12
N THR A 328 -7.36 -1.29 4.65
CA THR A 328 -6.36 -1.93 5.51
C THR A 328 -5.06 -1.14 5.48
N ILE A 329 -4.52 -0.80 6.65
CA ILE A 329 -3.25 -0.07 6.81
C ILE A 329 -2.20 -1.04 7.33
N PHE A 330 -1.15 -1.25 6.53
CA PHE A 330 0.06 -1.98 6.89
C PHE A 330 1.15 -0.95 7.20
N TRP A 331 1.61 -0.88 8.44
CA TRP A 331 2.65 0.05 8.85
C TRP A 331 3.85 -0.70 9.42
N ASN A 332 5.05 -0.32 9.02
CA ASN A 332 6.30 -0.98 9.37
C ASN A 332 7.35 0.04 9.85
N PRO A 333 8.09 -0.22 10.95
CA PRO A 333 9.33 0.49 11.21
C PRO A 333 10.37 0.10 10.16
N GLY A 334 11.10 1.10 9.68
CA GLY A 334 12.06 0.98 8.58
C GLY A 334 11.45 1.42 7.26
N ASP A 335 12.13 2.35 6.59
CA ASP A 335 11.84 2.76 5.20
C ASP A 335 12.27 1.67 4.21
N ALA A 336 11.76 1.75 2.98
CA ALA A 336 12.36 1.09 1.84
C ALA A 336 13.57 1.89 1.34
N PHE A 337 14.61 1.18 0.88
CA PHE A 337 15.80 1.83 0.32
C PHE A 337 15.53 2.47 -1.05
N ALA A 338 14.51 2.00 -1.77
CA ALA A 338 14.04 2.58 -3.03
C ALA A 338 12.99 3.68 -2.81
N THR A 339 12.78 4.54 -3.81
CA THR A 339 11.67 5.49 -3.87
C THR A 339 10.34 4.79 -4.15
N GLU A 340 9.22 5.45 -3.86
CA GLU A 340 7.87 4.91 -4.13
C GLU A 340 7.66 4.59 -5.62
N ALA A 341 8.21 5.41 -6.51
CA ALA A 341 8.14 5.17 -7.95
C ALA A 341 8.94 3.91 -8.37
N GLU A 342 10.16 3.75 -7.85
CA GLU A 342 11.01 2.58 -8.14
C GLU A 342 10.42 1.28 -7.60
N LEU A 343 9.68 1.34 -6.48
CA LEU A 343 8.99 0.18 -5.91
C LEU A 343 7.93 -0.42 -6.85
N LEU A 344 7.43 0.35 -7.83
CA LEU A 344 6.52 -0.14 -8.87
C LEU A 344 7.24 -0.74 -10.09
N ASP A 345 8.56 -0.57 -10.20
CA ASP A 345 9.34 -1.12 -11.30
C ASP A 345 9.58 -2.63 -11.11
N PRO A 346 9.69 -3.43 -12.19
CA PRO A 346 9.92 -4.87 -12.10
C PRO A 346 11.39 -5.26 -11.82
N THR A 347 12.19 -4.35 -11.29
CA THR A 347 13.63 -4.56 -11.01
C THR A 347 13.86 -5.14 -9.61
N GLU A 348 14.98 -5.83 -9.41
CA GLU A 348 15.40 -6.23 -8.06
C GLU A 348 15.77 -5.01 -7.22
N LYS A 349 15.32 -5.00 -5.96
CA LYS A 349 15.60 -3.94 -4.98
C LYS A 349 16.50 -4.51 -3.91
N GLU A 350 17.39 -3.66 -3.41
CA GLU A 350 18.12 -3.98 -2.19
C GLU A 350 17.14 -4.11 -1.00
N VAL A 351 17.36 -5.12 -0.17
CA VAL A 351 16.49 -5.46 0.96
C VAL A 351 17.27 -5.38 2.27
N ARG A 352 16.58 -5.02 3.35
CA ARG A 352 17.17 -4.92 4.70
C ARG A 352 17.56 -6.28 5.28
N ASN A 353 16.67 -7.28 5.14
CA ASN A 353 16.83 -8.61 5.73
C ASN A 353 16.95 -9.69 4.64
N PRO A 354 18.09 -9.79 3.92
CA PRO A 354 18.22 -10.72 2.80
C PRO A 354 18.08 -12.19 3.19
N THR A 355 18.46 -12.59 4.41
CA THR A 355 18.32 -13.98 4.87
C THR A 355 16.86 -14.32 5.13
N ILE A 356 16.12 -13.40 5.76
CA ILE A 356 14.67 -13.52 5.98
C ILE A 356 13.91 -13.55 4.65
N VAL A 357 14.21 -12.63 3.73
CA VAL A 357 13.59 -12.60 2.38
C VAL A 357 13.85 -13.91 1.63
N LYS A 358 15.09 -14.42 1.65
CA LYS A 358 15.43 -15.71 1.02
C LYS A 358 14.64 -16.88 1.63
N ALA A 359 14.41 -16.89 2.93
CA ALA A 359 13.60 -17.93 3.58
C ALA A 359 12.18 -17.99 3.02
N PHE A 360 11.50 -16.84 2.88
CA PHE A 360 10.16 -16.80 2.29
C PHE A 360 10.12 -17.20 0.81
N ARG A 361 11.13 -16.78 0.03
CA ARG A 361 11.24 -17.16 -1.39
C ARG A 361 11.44 -18.67 -1.57
N ARG A 362 12.26 -19.31 -0.74
CA ARG A 362 12.56 -20.77 -0.83
C ARG A 362 11.33 -21.66 -0.73
N ILE A 363 10.30 -21.23 0.01
CA ILE A 363 9.04 -21.96 0.15
C ILE A 363 7.90 -21.41 -0.72
N GLY A 364 8.20 -20.45 -1.61
CA GLY A 364 7.23 -19.88 -2.55
C GLY A 364 6.18 -18.97 -1.92
N LEU A 365 6.42 -18.43 -0.72
CA LEU A 365 5.52 -17.46 -0.10
C LEU A 365 5.71 -16.04 -0.64
N SER A 366 6.90 -15.73 -1.18
CA SER A 366 7.23 -14.45 -1.82
C SER A 366 7.82 -14.70 -3.20
N ASP A 367 7.36 -13.95 -4.21
CA ASP A 367 7.84 -14.04 -5.58
C ASP A 367 9.24 -13.40 -5.77
N GLN A 368 9.79 -13.54 -6.98
CA GLN A 368 11.07 -12.94 -7.37
C GLN A 368 11.10 -11.42 -7.16
N ALA A 369 12.29 -10.91 -6.87
CA ALA A 369 12.52 -9.56 -6.40
C ALA A 369 11.86 -8.49 -7.30
N GLY A 370 11.04 -7.61 -6.70
CA GLY A 370 10.49 -6.44 -7.38
C GLY A 370 9.10 -6.58 -7.99
N THR A 371 8.46 -7.76 -7.91
CA THR A 371 7.12 -7.97 -8.50
C THR A 371 5.97 -7.86 -7.49
N GLY A 372 6.25 -8.05 -6.20
CA GLY A 372 5.28 -8.11 -5.12
C GLY A 372 4.35 -6.90 -5.02
N ILE A 373 4.90 -5.70 -4.84
CA ILE A 373 4.11 -4.47 -4.77
C ILE A 373 3.26 -4.28 -6.04
N ARG A 374 3.83 -4.53 -7.22
CA ARG A 374 3.07 -4.44 -8.48
C ARG A 374 1.93 -5.46 -8.54
N ALA A 375 2.09 -6.65 -7.98
CA ALA A 375 1.02 -7.65 -7.88
C ALA A 375 -0.11 -7.17 -6.97
N ILE A 376 0.20 -6.53 -5.83
CA ILE A 376 -0.80 -5.90 -4.95
C ILE A 376 -1.62 -4.87 -5.74
N PHE A 377 -0.96 -3.92 -6.41
CA PHE A 377 -1.63 -2.86 -7.14
C PHE A 377 -2.48 -3.38 -8.30
N ARG A 378 -1.97 -4.35 -9.08
CA ARG A 378 -2.73 -4.98 -10.17
C ARG A 378 -3.96 -5.73 -9.66
N ASN A 379 -3.79 -6.62 -8.67
CA ASN A 379 -4.92 -7.35 -8.09
C ASN A 379 -5.97 -6.38 -7.53
N TRP A 380 -5.56 -5.31 -6.85
CA TRP A 380 -6.48 -4.32 -6.30
C TRP A 380 -7.24 -3.53 -7.37
N HIS A 381 -6.57 -3.18 -8.47
CA HIS A 381 -7.20 -2.52 -9.62
C HIS A 381 -8.14 -3.46 -10.40
N ASP A 382 -7.79 -4.74 -10.54
CA ASP A 382 -8.65 -5.76 -11.16
C ASP A 382 -9.94 -5.99 -10.36
N LEU A 383 -9.90 -5.82 -9.04
CA LEU A 383 -11.08 -5.78 -8.17
C LEU A 383 -11.92 -4.50 -8.32
N GLY A 384 -11.52 -3.57 -9.20
CA GLY A 384 -12.22 -2.30 -9.43
C GLY A 384 -12.10 -1.31 -8.27
N ARG A 385 -11.09 -1.47 -7.39
CA ARG A 385 -10.91 -0.65 -6.20
C ARG A 385 -9.96 0.52 -6.46
N VAL A 386 -10.09 1.58 -5.65
CA VAL A 386 -9.15 2.70 -5.63
C VAL A 386 -7.74 2.16 -5.38
N PRO A 387 -6.72 2.55 -6.18
CA PRO A 387 -5.38 2.00 -6.07
C PRO A 387 -4.81 2.18 -4.66
N PRO A 388 -4.00 1.22 -4.18
CA PRO A 388 -3.32 1.35 -2.89
C PRO A 388 -2.48 2.63 -2.80
N LYS A 389 -2.29 3.14 -1.58
CA LYS A 389 -1.36 4.23 -1.31
C LYS A 389 -0.09 3.69 -0.67
N LEU A 390 1.06 4.15 -1.16
CA LEU A 390 2.36 3.92 -0.56
C LEU A 390 2.84 5.21 0.09
N LYS A 391 3.46 5.08 1.25
CA LYS A 391 4.22 6.16 1.88
C LYS A 391 5.54 5.60 2.39
N ASN A 392 6.65 6.05 1.79
CA ASN A 392 7.99 5.71 2.22
C ASN A 392 8.69 6.93 2.87
N ASP A 393 8.54 7.08 4.18
CA ASP A 393 9.08 8.22 4.93
C ASP A 393 10.54 7.92 5.36
N LYS A 394 11.50 8.28 4.50
CA LYS A 394 12.94 8.07 4.72
C LYS A 394 13.49 8.88 5.89
N ALA A 395 12.85 9.99 6.26
CA ALA A 395 13.27 10.84 7.37
C ALA A 395 12.81 10.29 8.72
N ARG A 396 11.60 9.72 8.79
CA ARG A 396 11.10 9.02 9.98
C ARG A 396 11.50 7.55 10.03
N LYS A 397 12.03 6.99 8.94
CA LYS A 397 12.36 5.57 8.80
C LYS A 397 11.13 4.71 9.01
N GLU A 398 10.11 4.95 8.19
CA GLU A 398 8.79 4.32 8.24
C GLU A 398 8.28 3.99 6.85
N PHE A 399 7.57 2.87 6.73
CA PHE A 399 6.89 2.47 5.51
C PHE A 399 5.42 2.15 5.79
N GLU A 400 4.52 2.70 4.99
CA GLU A 400 3.09 2.45 5.07
C GLU A 400 2.51 2.07 3.71
N LEU A 401 1.73 0.99 3.69
CA LEU A 401 0.91 0.56 2.56
C LEU A 401 -0.56 0.57 3.00
N VAL A 402 -1.40 1.28 2.25
CA VAL A 402 -2.84 1.39 2.52
C VAL A 402 -3.61 0.78 1.37
N LEU A 403 -4.30 -0.33 1.62
CA LEU A 403 -5.23 -0.94 0.67
C LEU A 403 -6.61 -0.29 0.86
N ILE A 404 -7.02 0.59 -0.06
CA ILE A 404 -8.28 1.34 0.05
C ILE A 404 -9.43 0.48 -0.48
N ASN A 405 -10.34 0.05 0.40
CA ASN A 405 -11.48 -0.79 0.04
C ASN A 405 -12.69 0.06 -0.38
N ARG A 406 -12.53 0.84 -1.46
CA ARG A 406 -13.60 1.63 -2.08
C ARG A 406 -13.57 1.44 -3.59
N PRO A 407 -14.73 1.47 -4.29
CA PRO A 407 -14.74 1.37 -5.74
C PRO A 407 -14.03 2.55 -6.39
N LEU A 408 -13.17 2.29 -7.37
CA LEU A 408 -12.51 3.32 -8.18
C LEU A 408 -13.51 4.07 -9.04
N VAL A 409 -14.42 3.33 -9.68
CA VAL A 409 -15.44 3.87 -10.58
C VAL A 409 -16.81 3.68 -9.94
N THR A 410 -17.43 4.79 -9.54
CA THR A 410 -18.81 4.80 -9.02
C THR A 410 -19.84 4.87 -10.14
N GLU A 411 -21.11 4.57 -9.85
CA GLU A 411 -22.19 4.75 -10.84
C GLU A 411 -22.26 6.19 -11.38
N ALA A 412 -22.06 7.17 -10.49
CA ALA A 412 -21.98 8.57 -10.85
C ALA A 412 -20.87 8.83 -11.89
N MET A 413 -19.70 8.23 -11.71
CA MET A 413 -18.58 8.34 -12.66
C MET A 413 -18.91 7.66 -13.99
N GLN A 414 -19.57 6.51 -13.99
CA GLN A 414 -19.98 5.83 -15.23
C GLN A 414 -20.95 6.70 -16.04
N ARG A 415 -21.95 7.30 -15.39
CA ARG A 415 -22.89 8.22 -16.04
C ARG A 415 -22.19 9.48 -16.54
N PHE A 416 -21.32 10.07 -15.72
CA PHE A 416 -20.58 11.27 -16.09
C PHE A 416 -19.70 11.03 -17.32
N ARG A 417 -19.02 9.87 -17.42
CA ARG A 417 -18.23 9.48 -18.59
C ARG A 417 -19.05 9.46 -19.89
N GLN A 418 -20.32 9.11 -19.85
CA GLN A 418 -21.19 9.17 -21.04
C GLN A 418 -21.55 10.62 -21.41
N ALA A 419 -21.57 11.53 -20.44
CA ALA A 419 -21.94 12.94 -20.61
C ALA A 419 -20.78 13.88 -20.96
N ILE A 420 -19.50 13.49 -20.78
CA ILE A 420 -18.36 14.38 -21.05
C ILE A 420 -18.11 14.61 -22.55
N GLY A 421 -18.68 13.78 -23.44
CA GLY A 421 -18.52 13.92 -24.89
C GLY A 421 -17.14 13.55 -25.43
N VAL A 422 -16.31 12.86 -24.64
CA VAL A 422 -14.96 12.41 -25.01
C VAL A 422 -14.88 10.90 -24.88
N ASN A 423 -14.39 10.23 -25.93
CA ASN A 423 -14.13 8.80 -25.91
C ASN A 423 -12.79 8.52 -25.20
N LEU A 424 -12.86 7.92 -24.02
CA LEU A 424 -11.69 7.55 -23.23
C LEU A 424 -11.44 6.04 -23.29
N THR A 425 -10.17 5.65 -23.38
CA THR A 425 -9.78 4.26 -23.10
C THR A 425 -10.06 3.91 -21.63
N ARG A 426 -10.03 2.62 -21.29
CA ARG A 426 -10.19 2.17 -19.89
C ARG A 426 -9.19 2.88 -18.96
N GLU A 427 -7.91 2.86 -19.31
CA GLU A 427 -6.84 3.49 -18.51
C GLU A 427 -7.03 5.01 -18.34
N GLN A 428 -7.37 5.72 -19.42
CA GLN A 428 -7.63 7.16 -19.36
C GLN A 428 -8.84 7.49 -18.47
N ALA A 429 -9.89 6.67 -18.53
CA ALA A 429 -11.06 6.85 -17.70
C ALA A 429 -10.79 6.53 -16.23
N ASP A 430 -9.97 5.53 -15.94
CA ASP A 430 -9.58 5.16 -14.58
C ASP A 430 -8.73 6.27 -13.93
N VAL A 431 -7.84 6.92 -14.69
CA VAL A 431 -7.10 8.11 -14.22
C VAL A 431 -8.04 9.27 -13.92
N LEU A 432 -9.02 9.52 -14.79
CA LEU A 432 -10.01 10.56 -14.54
C LEU A 432 -10.87 10.25 -13.30
N ALA A 433 -11.30 9.00 -13.14
CA ALA A 433 -12.06 8.54 -11.98
C ALA A 433 -11.25 8.71 -10.68
N LEU A 434 -9.96 8.33 -10.70
CA LEU A 434 -9.05 8.56 -9.58
C LEU A 434 -8.97 10.04 -9.21
N GLY A 435 -8.86 10.93 -10.20
CA GLY A 435 -8.82 12.37 -9.99
C GLY A 435 -10.10 12.95 -9.41
N LEU A 436 -11.25 12.56 -9.96
CA LEU A 436 -12.57 13.00 -9.51
C LEU A 436 -12.91 12.48 -8.11
N GLY A 437 -12.38 11.31 -7.72
CA GLY A 437 -12.51 10.75 -6.37
C GLY A 437 -11.63 11.42 -5.30
N ARG A 438 -10.69 12.29 -5.70
CA ARG A 438 -9.89 13.11 -4.77
C ARG A 438 -10.58 14.42 -4.45
N SER A 439 -10.32 14.97 -3.27
CA SER A 439 -10.84 16.29 -2.84
C SER A 439 -10.37 17.42 -3.77
N ALA A 440 -11.03 18.57 -3.74
CA ALA A 440 -10.56 19.74 -4.48
C ALA A 440 -9.14 20.14 -4.03
N GLY A 441 -8.24 20.41 -4.98
CA GLY A 441 -6.83 20.72 -4.72
C GLY A 441 -5.91 19.50 -4.50
N GLU A 442 -6.45 18.28 -4.41
CA GLU A 442 -5.62 17.07 -4.38
C GLU A 442 -5.11 16.72 -5.79
N ARG A 443 -3.79 16.58 -5.89
CA ARG A 443 -3.03 16.28 -7.12
C ARG A 443 -2.98 14.80 -7.42
N ILE A 444 -2.75 14.42 -8.67
CA ILE A 444 -2.45 13.07 -9.15
C ILE A 444 -1.02 13.07 -9.68
N SER A 445 -0.18 12.20 -9.15
CA SER A 445 1.18 12.00 -9.64
C SER A 445 1.25 10.95 -10.76
N LEU A 446 2.37 10.92 -11.49
CA LEU A 446 2.64 9.81 -12.41
C LEU A 446 2.70 8.46 -11.68
N THR A 447 3.18 8.43 -10.43
CA THR A 447 3.18 7.22 -9.58
C THR A 447 1.75 6.76 -9.26
N ASP A 448 0.83 7.68 -9.00
CA ASP A 448 -0.59 7.38 -8.80
C ASP A 448 -1.21 6.73 -10.04
N ILE A 449 -0.88 7.24 -11.23
CA ILE A 449 -1.35 6.68 -12.52
C ILE A 449 -0.76 5.28 -12.74
N ARG A 450 0.53 5.07 -12.43
CA ARG A 450 1.14 3.74 -12.45
C ARG A 450 0.47 2.75 -11.50
N GLY A 451 -0.07 3.25 -10.39
CA GLY A 451 -0.87 2.46 -9.46
C GLY A 451 -2.16 1.86 -10.07
N LEU A 452 -2.62 2.38 -11.21
CA LEU A 452 -3.77 1.84 -11.96
C LEU A 452 -3.38 0.74 -12.96
N GLY A 453 -2.26 0.04 -12.72
CA GLY A 453 -1.75 -1.02 -13.58
C GLY A 453 -0.92 -0.55 -14.78
N VAL A 454 -0.69 0.77 -14.93
CA VAL A 454 0.14 1.33 -16.01
C VAL A 454 1.61 1.00 -15.77
N SER A 455 2.26 0.40 -16.77
CA SER A 455 3.55 -0.28 -16.56
C SER A 455 4.73 0.69 -16.42
N THR A 456 4.77 1.77 -17.20
CA THR A 456 5.91 2.70 -17.23
C THR A 456 5.50 4.14 -16.94
N THR A 457 6.44 4.93 -16.42
CA THR A 457 6.25 6.38 -16.20
C THR A 457 5.97 7.12 -17.51
N GLN A 458 6.55 6.68 -18.64
CA GLN A 458 6.28 7.26 -19.95
C GLN A 458 4.83 7.03 -20.39
N GLN A 459 4.29 5.83 -20.22
CA GLN A 459 2.88 5.55 -20.51
C GLN A 459 1.96 6.37 -19.60
N ALA A 460 2.27 6.45 -18.32
CA ALA A 460 1.52 7.28 -17.37
C ALA A 460 1.50 8.75 -17.81
N LYS A 461 2.63 9.29 -18.28
CA LYS A 461 2.74 10.66 -18.80
C LYS A 461 1.93 10.86 -20.08
N GLN A 462 1.95 9.89 -21.01
CA GLN A 462 1.14 9.95 -22.23
C GLN A 462 -0.37 9.98 -21.93
N ILE A 463 -0.83 9.22 -20.94
CA ILE A 463 -2.23 9.24 -20.47
C ILE A 463 -2.56 10.61 -19.87
N ALA A 464 -1.71 11.13 -18.97
CA ALA A 464 -1.91 12.44 -18.36
C ALA A 464 -1.95 13.57 -19.43
N ASP A 465 -1.01 13.57 -20.37
CA ASP A 465 -0.93 14.56 -21.45
C ASP A 465 -2.12 14.49 -22.41
N PHE A 466 -2.67 13.29 -22.64
CA PHE A 466 -3.92 13.16 -23.37
C PHE A 466 -5.08 13.84 -22.61
N LEU A 467 -5.24 13.56 -21.32
CA LEU A 467 -6.31 14.15 -20.51
C LEU A 467 -6.16 15.68 -20.35
N VAL A 468 -4.92 16.19 -20.31
CA VAL A 468 -4.64 17.63 -20.35
C VAL A 468 -5.07 18.25 -21.69
N ARG A 469 -4.74 17.61 -22.82
CA ARG A 469 -5.18 18.08 -24.16
C ARG A 469 -6.71 18.07 -24.32
N GLN A 470 -7.39 17.11 -23.69
CA GLN A 470 -8.86 17.06 -23.64
C GLN A 470 -9.46 18.04 -22.61
N GLN A 471 -8.65 18.88 -21.97
CA GLN A 471 -9.06 19.83 -20.92
C GLN A 471 -9.78 19.17 -19.73
N LEU A 472 -9.47 17.90 -19.46
CA LEU A 472 -10.00 17.17 -18.31
C LEU A 472 -9.09 17.34 -17.08
N LEU A 473 -7.78 17.37 -17.32
CA LEU A 473 -6.76 17.69 -16.32
C LEU A 473 -6.08 19.03 -16.63
N GLN A 474 -5.35 19.56 -15.65
CA GLN A 474 -4.38 20.64 -15.79
C GLN A 474 -3.03 20.21 -15.15
N PRO A 475 -1.88 20.53 -15.77
CA PRO A 475 -0.58 20.26 -15.18
C PRO A 475 -0.31 21.25 -14.05
N VAL A 476 0.22 20.75 -12.94
CA VAL A 476 0.80 21.56 -11.85
C VAL A 476 2.32 21.56 -11.95
N SER A 477 2.90 20.43 -12.36
CA SER A 477 4.31 20.26 -12.72
C SER A 477 4.44 19.20 -13.81
N GLU A 478 5.66 18.84 -14.20
CA GLU A 478 5.90 17.74 -15.15
C GLU A 478 5.36 16.38 -14.66
N THR A 479 5.20 16.20 -13.35
CA THR A 479 4.83 14.93 -12.72
C THR A 479 3.52 14.97 -11.93
N LEU A 480 2.94 16.16 -11.72
CA LEU A 480 1.72 16.36 -10.94
C LEU A 480 0.62 17.04 -11.78
N PHE A 481 -0.58 16.52 -11.64
CA PHE A 481 -1.76 16.96 -12.40
C PHE A 481 -2.95 17.13 -11.47
N GLU A 482 -3.87 18.01 -11.82
CA GLU A 482 -5.13 18.20 -11.09
C GLU A 482 -6.31 18.11 -12.05
N VAL A 483 -7.46 17.63 -11.55
CA VAL A 483 -8.70 17.73 -12.32
C VAL A 483 -9.13 19.19 -12.35
N ARG A 484 -9.48 19.71 -13.53
CA ARG A 484 -9.93 21.09 -13.67
C ARG A 484 -11.19 21.36 -12.84
N ASP A 485 -11.25 22.52 -12.20
CA ASP A 485 -12.37 22.92 -11.35
C ASP A 485 -13.72 22.90 -12.09
N ALA A 486 -13.74 23.37 -13.34
CA ALA A 486 -14.93 23.33 -14.17
C ALA A 486 -15.46 21.90 -14.37
N LEU A 487 -14.56 20.91 -14.49
CA LEU A 487 -14.96 19.51 -14.62
C LEU A 487 -15.46 18.95 -13.28
N ARG A 488 -14.79 19.30 -12.17
CA ARG A 488 -15.25 18.93 -10.82
C ARG A 488 -16.64 19.46 -10.52
N GLN A 489 -16.92 20.72 -10.86
CA GLN A 489 -18.24 21.34 -10.69
C GLN A 489 -19.30 20.65 -11.56
N ARG A 490 -18.97 20.32 -12.81
CA ARG A 490 -19.87 19.54 -13.68
C ARG A 490 -20.16 18.15 -13.09
N PHE A 491 -19.16 17.47 -12.56
CA PHE A 491 -19.32 16.18 -11.90
C PHE A 491 -20.18 16.29 -10.64
N ALA A 492 -19.92 17.28 -9.78
CA ALA A 492 -20.69 17.55 -8.57
C ALA A 492 -22.19 17.81 -8.87
N ARG A 493 -22.49 18.65 -9.88
CA ARG A 493 -23.87 18.87 -10.33
C ARG A 493 -24.53 17.60 -10.86
N ALA A 494 -23.79 16.79 -11.60
CA ALA A 494 -24.30 15.51 -12.10
C ALA A 494 -24.57 14.51 -10.97
N THR A 495 -23.84 14.59 -9.85
CA THR A 495 -24.13 13.78 -8.65
C THR A 495 -25.27 14.33 -7.80
N GLU A 496 -25.40 15.65 -7.67
CA GLU A 496 -26.47 16.31 -6.90
C GLU A 496 -27.84 16.21 -7.57
N GLN A 497 -27.90 16.25 -8.90
CA GLN A 497 -29.14 16.01 -9.66
C GLN A 497 -29.69 14.58 -9.48
N VAL A 498 -28.91 13.69 -8.86
CA VAL A 498 -29.25 12.29 -8.62
C VAL A 498 -29.53 12.00 -7.13
N THR A 499 -29.18 12.90 -6.20
CA THR A 499 -29.76 12.84 -4.85
C THR A 499 -31.23 13.24 -4.94
N PRO A 500 -32.19 12.36 -4.59
CA PRO A 500 -33.58 12.76 -4.62
C PRO A 500 -33.78 13.88 -3.60
N GLN A 501 -34.25 15.04 -4.06
CA GLN A 501 -35.02 15.91 -3.20
C GLN A 501 -36.15 15.05 -2.60
N VAL A 502 -36.13 14.88 -1.28
CA VAL A 502 -37.25 14.29 -0.54
C VAL A 502 -38.44 15.22 -0.73
N THR A 503 -39.19 14.98 -1.79
CA THR A 503 -40.56 15.43 -1.96
C THR A 503 -41.43 14.26 -1.52
N PRO A 504 -42.29 14.43 -0.51
CA PRO A 504 -43.13 13.35 -0.04
C PRO A 504 -44.26 13.19 -1.05
N HIS A 505 -44.05 12.41 -2.11
CA HIS A 505 -45.07 11.75 -2.94
C HIS A 505 -44.48 11.40 -4.31
N VAL A 506 -43.66 10.34 -4.40
CA VAL A 506 -43.71 9.36 -5.50
C VAL A 506 -43.08 8.08 -4.93
N THR A 507 -43.86 7.01 -4.80
CA THR A 507 -43.37 5.66 -4.52
C THR A 507 -42.43 5.20 -5.65
N PRO A 508 -41.17 4.83 -5.36
CA PRO A 508 -40.27 4.32 -6.40
C PRO A 508 -40.65 2.89 -6.77
N GLN A 509 -40.91 2.63 -8.05
CA GLN A 509 -40.84 1.28 -8.61
C GLN A 509 -39.36 0.86 -8.65
N VAL A 510 -38.91 0.22 -7.57
CA VAL A 510 -37.68 -0.56 -7.53
C VAL A 510 -38.02 -1.95 -8.06
N THR A 511 -37.45 -2.37 -9.19
CA THR A 511 -37.37 -3.80 -9.50
C THR A 511 -36.47 -4.45 -8.45
N PRO A 512 -36.98 -5.33 -7.58
CA PRO A 512 -36.17 -5.94 -6.53
C PRO A 512 -35.06 -6.80 -7.18
N GLN A 513 -33.82 -6.69 -6.70
CA GLN A 513 -32.82 -7.73 -6.97
C GLN A 513 -33.34 -9.03 -6.34
N VAL A 514 -33.66 -10.01 -7.18
CA VAL A 514 -34.22 -11.29 -6.74
C VAL A 514 -33.08 -12.16 -6.24
N THR A 515 -33.15 -12.61 -4.99
CA THR A 515 -32.14 -13.51 -4.43
C THR A 515 -32.16 -14.86 -5.16
N PRO A 516 -31.03 -15.61 -5.22
CA PRO A 516 -31.01 -16.94 -5.84
C PRO A 516 -32.05 -17.91 -5.27
N GLN A 517 -32.37 -17.79 -3.97
CA GLN A 517 -33.40 -18.57 -3.30
C GLN A 517 -34.80 -18.26 -3.83
N VAL A 518 -35.13 -16.98 -4.00
CA VAL A 518 -36.43 -16.57 -4.57
C VAL A 518 -36.53 -17.00 -6.02
N LEU A 519 -35.47 -16.83 -6.81
CA LEU A 519 -35.45 -17.27 -8.21
C LEU A 519 -35.69 -18.78 -8.33
N ALA A 520 -35.02 -19.60 -7.51
CA ALA A 520 -35.22 -21.04 -7.46
C ALA A 520 -36.68 -21.41 -7.11
N LEU A 521 -37.30 -20.69 -6.17
CA LEU A 521 -38.71 -20.84 -5.84
C LEU A 521 -39.62 -20.52 -7.04
N LEU A 522 -39.37 -19.41 -7.74
CA LEU A 522 -40.18 -19.01 -8.90
C LEU A 522 -40.09 -20.05 -10.04
N MET A 523 -38.90 -20.61 -10.30
CA MET A 523 -38.71 -21.63 -11.34
C MET A 523 -39.47 -22.94 -11.06
N LYS A 524 -39.79 -23.23 -9.79
CA LYS A 524 -40.51 -24.45 -9.38
C LYS A 524 -42.01 -24.22 -9.16
N ALA A 525 -42.45 -22.98 -9.03
CA ALA A 525 -43.86 -22.65 -8.83
C ALA A 525 -44.65 -22.83 -10.12
N THR A 526 -45.59 -23.78 -10.14
CA THR A 526 -46.47 -24.05 -11.28
C THR A 526 -47.94 -24.03 -10.84
N GLY A 527 -48.77 -23.19 -11.47
CA GLY A 527 -50.17 -23.03 -11.07
C GLY A 527 -50.34 -22.52 -9.64
N GLU A 528 -51.36 -23.03 -8.93
CA GLU A 528 -51.63 -22.72 -7.52
C GLU A 528 -51.17 -23.84 -6.60
N MET A 529 -50.09 -23.61 -5.87
CA MET A 529 -49.45 -24.62 -5.03
C MET A 529 -49.61 -24.30 -3.54
N ALA A 530 -49.83 -25.33 -2.73
CA ALA A 530 -49.74 -25.23 -1.28
C ALA A 530 -48.27 -25.06 -0.84
N ARG A 531 -48.07 -24.55 0.37
CA ARG A 531 -46.73 -24.34 0.95
C ARG A 531 -45.88 -25.62 0.92
N GLN A 532 -46.48 -26.76 1.26
CA GLN A 532 -45.78 -28.05 1.31
C GLN A 532 -45.36 -28.50 -0.09
N GLU A 533 -46.21 -28.31 -1.10
CA GLU A 533 -45.89 -28.67 -2.49
C GLU A 533 -44.71 -27.86 -3.04
N LEU A 534 -44.62 -26.57 -2.67
CA LEU A 534 -43.47 -25.72 -3.02
C LEU A 534 -42.17 -26.17 -2.32
N MET A 535 -42.26 -26.54 -1.04
CA MET A 535 -41.12 -27.09 -0.31
C MET A 535 -40.64 -28.41 -0.89
N ASP A 536 -41.57 -29.31 -1.23
CA ASP A 536 -41.28 -30.60 -1.82
C ASP A 536 -40.62 -30.45 -3.21
N ALA A 537 -41.11 -29.51 -4.03
CA ALA A 537 -40.53 -29.19 -5.34
C ALA A 537 -39.09 -28.63 -5.27
N LEU A 538 -38.72 -28.03 -4.13
CA LEU A 538 -37.37 -27.53 -3.84
C LEU A 538 -36.51 -28.52 -3.03
N GLY A 539 -37.07 -29.65 -2.60
CA GLY A 539 -36.39 -30.62 -1.75
C GLY A 539 -36.11 -30.14 -0.31
N LEU A 540 -36.86 -29.14 0.17
CA LEU A 540 -36.66 -28.52 1.48
C LEU A 540 -37.55 -29.15 2.55
N LYS A 541 -36.97 -29.46 3.72
CA LYS A 541 -37.71 -30.03 4.88
C LYS A 541 -37.98 -29.01 6.00
N ASP A 542 -37.18 -27.94 6.08
CA ASP A 542 -37.31 -26.91 7.11
C ASP A 542 -38.33 -25.83 6.69
N ARG A 543 -39.48 -25.82 7.38
CA ARG A 543 -40.58 -24.89 7.11
C ARG A 543 -40.28 -23.46 7.51
N LYS A 544 -39.44 -23.24 8.52
CA LYS A 544 -39.07 -21.90 9.00
C LYS A 544 -38.10 -21.28 8.02
N HIS A 545 -37.03 -21.99 7.66
CA HIS A 545 -36.06 -21.51 6.66
C HIS A 545 -36.73 -21.24 5.30
N PHE A 546 -37.64 -22.12 4.86
CA PHE A 546 -38.42 -21.88 3.65
C PHE A 546 -39.30 -20.62 3.73
N GLY A 547 -39.88 -20.34 4.91
CA GLY A 547 -40.62 -19.10 5.13
C GLY A 547 -39.72 -17.87 4.96
N ASP A 548 -38.63 -17.84 5.72
CA ASP A 548 -37.80 -16.65 5.90
C ASP A 548 -36.93 -16.34 4.66
N ALA A 549 -36.40 -17.37 3.98
CA ALA A 549 -35.43 -17.20 2.90
C ALA A 549 -36.01 -17.31 1.48
N TYR A 550 -37.22 -17.86 1.33
CA TYR A 550 -37.83 -18.13 0.01
C TYR A 550 -39.20 -17.46 -0.12
N LEU A 551 -40.17 -17.89 0.69
CA LEU A 551 -41.58 -17.55 0.48
C LEU A 551 -41.89 -16.10 0.83
N GLN A 552 -41.45 -15.62 1.99
CA GLN A 552 -41.73 -14.26 2.45
C GLN A 552 -41.03 -13.21 1.57
N PRO A 553 -39.74 -13.34 1.22
CA PRO A 553 -39.10 -12.42 0.27
C PRO A 553 -39.79 -12.39 -1.11
N ALA A 554 -40.28 -13.53 -1.61
CA ALA A 554 -40.98 -13.61 -2.89
C ALA A 554 -42.36 -12.90 -2.85
N LEU A 555 -43.06 -12.97 -1.72
CA LEU A 555 -44.33 -12.28 -1.49
C LEU A 555 -44.12 -10.77 -1.32
N GLU A 556 -43.12 -10.37 -0.53
CA GLU A 556 -42.75 -8.96 -0.31
C GLU A 556 -42.28 -8.29 -1.61
N ALA A 557 -41.57 -9.02 -2.46
CA ALA A 557 -41.17 -8.58 -3.79
C ALA A 557 -42.32 -8.59 -4.82
N GLY A 558 -43.53 -9.04 -4.46
CA GLY A 558 -44.69 -9.10 -5.36
C GLY A 558 -44.56 -10.14 -6.49
N LEU A 559 -43.64 -11.10 -6.38
CA LEU A 559 -43.36 -12.11 -7.40
C LEU A 559 -44.27 -13.35 -7.25
N LEU A 560 -44.73 -13.60 -6.03
CA LEU A 560 -45.80 -14.55 -5.69
C LEU A 560 -46.96 -13.80 -5.03
N GLU A 561 -48.17 -14.33 -5.16
CA GLU A 561 -49.33 -13.85 -4.42
C GLU A 561 -50.05 -14.98 -3.68
N MET A 562 -50.74 -14.60 -2.60
CA MET A 562 -51.60 -15.47 -1.80
C MET A 562 -52.99 -15.56 -2.42
N THR A 563 -53.56 -16.77 -2.51
CA THR A 563 -54.94 -16.94 -2.99
C THR A 563 -56.02 -16.52 -1.98
N ILE A 564 -55.70 -16.48 -0.69
CA ILE A 564 -56.58 -16.02 0.41
C ILE A 564 -55.84 -14.97 1.27
N PRO A 565 -55.59 -13.75 0.76
CA PRO A 565 -54.73 -12.75 1.42
C PRO A 565 -55.23 -12.35 2.82
N ASP A 566 -56.55 -12.33 3.05
CA ASP A 566 -57.14 -11.96 4.35
C ASP A 566 -56.95 -13.03 5.44
N LYS A 567 -56.52 -14.25 5.07
CA LYS A 567 -56.31 -15.37 6.00
C LYS A 567 -55.00 -16.11 5.69
N PRO A 568 -53.84 -15.48 5.91
CA PRO A 568 -52.53 -16.01 5.50
C PRO A 568 -52.13 -17.33 6.20
N GLN A 569 -52.77 -17.65 7.33
CA GLN A 569 -52.57 -18.91 8.06
C GLN A 569 -53.62 -19.98 7.75
N SER A 570 -54.49 -19.77 6.76
CA SER A 570 -55.50 -20.74 6.35
C SER A 570 -54.87 -22.07 5.92
N SER A 571 -55.43 -23.19 6.36
CA SER A 571 -55.02 -24.51 5.89
C SER A 571 -55.29 -24.74 4.39
N LYS A 572 -56.13 -23.89 3.78
CA LYS A 572 -56.43 -23.87 2.35
C LYS A 572 -55.59 -22.85 1.56
N GLN A 573 -54.62 -22.18 2.20
CA GLN A 573 -53.78 -21.17 1.58
C GLN A 573 -52.93 -21.78 0.45
N ARG A 574 -52.97 -21.17 -0.73
CA ARG A 574 -52.12 -21.49 -1.88
C ARG A 574 -51.39 -20.25 -2.38
N TYR A 575 -50.36 -20.46 -3.18
CA TYR A 575 -49.50 -19.43 -3.73
C TYR A 575 -49.37 -19.63 -5.24
N ARG A 576 -49.35 -18.53 -5.99
CA ARG A 576 -49.19 -18.56 -7.45
C ARG A 576 -48.34 -17.38 -7.93
N LEU A 577 -47.70 -17.56 -9.08
CA LEU A 577 -46.88 -16.53 -9.71
C LEU A 577 -47.73 -15.36 -10.19
N THR A 578 -47.28 -14.15 -9.88
CA THR A 578 -47.83 -12.91 -10.43
C THR A 578 -47.28 -12.66 -11.84
N GLU A 579 -47.81 -11.65 -12.54
CA GLU A 579 -47.24 -11.23 -13.82
C GLU A 579 -45.77 -10.78 -13.70
N GLN A 580 -45.41 -10.15 -12.57
CA GLN A 580 -44.02 -9.76 -12.27
C GLN A 580 -43.14 -10.98 -12.04
N GLY A 581 -43.60 -11.99 -11.30
CA GLY A 581 -42.89 -13.26 -11.12
C GLY A 581 -42.60 -13.97 -12.46
N ARG A 582 -43.56 -13.96 -13.39
CA ARG A 582 -43.38 -14.53 -14.74
C ARG A 582 -42.43 -13.69 -15.60
N ALA A 583 -42.43 -12.37 -15.45
CA ALA A 583 -41.53 -11.49 -16.19
C ALA A 583 -40.06 -11.66 -15.77
N VAL A 584 -39.81 -11.95 -14.48
CA VAL A 584 -38.47 -12.28 -13.98
C VAL A 584 -37.95 -13.57 -14.64
N LEU A 585 -38.77 -14.62 -14.72
CA LEU A 585 -38.38 -15.89 -15.36
C LEU A 585 -38.05 -15.73 -16.85
N LYS A 586 -38.76 -14.84 -17.57
CA LYS A 586 -38.48 -14.57 -19.00
C LYS A 586 -37.18 -13.79 -19.26
N LYS A 587 -36.65 -13.08 -18.27
CA LYS A 587 -35.40 -12.32 -18.40
C LYS A 587 -34.15 -13.17 -18.16
N ASP A 588 -34.30 -14.33 -17.52
CA ASP A 588 -33.19 -15.22 -17.14
C ASP A 588 -32.96 -16.34 -18.18
N GLU A 589 -33.89 -16.51 -19.13
CA GLU A 589 -33.77 -17.43 -20.29
C GLU A 589 -33.17 -16.77 -21.55
N ALA A 590 -32.80 -15.49 -21.48
CA ALA A 590 -32.21 -14.70 -22.57
C ALA A 590 -30.82 -14.20 -22.18
#